data_AF-A0A0Q0RF39-F1
#
_entry.id   AF-A0A0Q0RF39-F1
#
_cell.length_a   1.000
_cell.length_b   1.000
_cell.length_c   1.000
_cell.angle_alpha   90.00
_cell.angle_beta   90.00
_cell.angle_gamma   90.00
#
_symmetry.space_group_name_H-M   'P 1'
#
loop_
_entity.id
_entity.type
_entity.pdbx_description
1 polymer ?
#
loop_
_entity_poly.entity_id
_entity_poly.type
_entity_poly.pdbx_seq_one_letter_code
_entity_poly.pdbx_strand_id
1 'polypeptide(L)'
;MTQEKVIKVTANYRDPGLLERIAANFRKFWVDIKWMNAECNDENECTVYLSLYDRYNLGNMNIAIMTLSKTVDVDNVEVLEDYNVNKFNINFKKSEKYEWGELVG
;
A
#
# COMPACT_ATOMS: atom_id res chain seq x y z
N MET A 1 -17.77 -5.98 -12.40
CA MET A 1 -17.06 -4.69 -12.57
C MET A 1 -15.97 -4.63 -11.53
N THR A 2 -14.71 -4.71 -11.95
CA THR A 2 -13.55 -4.63 -11.06
C THR A 2 -13.30 -3.17 -10.70
N GLN A 3 -13.78 -2.75 -9.53
CA GLN A 3 -13.67 -1.38 -9.06
C GLN A 3 -12.37 -1.22 -8.26
N GLU A 4 -11.58 -0.20 -8.61
CA GLU A 4 -10.45 0.24 -7.80
C GLU A 4 -10.98 0.80 -6.48
N LYS A 5 -10.44 0.32 -5.35
CA LYS A 5 -10.73 0.87 -4.03
C LYS A 5 -9.49 1.54 -3.48
N VAL A 6 -9.66 2.69 -2.86
CA VAL A 6 -8.61 3.32 -2.07
C VAL A 6 -8.93 3.10 -0.60
N ILE A 7 -7.91 2.72 0.15
CA ILE A 7 -8.00 2.58 1.60
C ILE A 7 -6.97 3.45 2.28
N LYS A 8 -7.30 3.88 3.49
CA LYS A 8 -6.40 4.49 4.47
C LYS A 8 -6.23 3.51 5.61
N VAL A 9 -4.98 3.27 6.00
CA VAL A 9 -4.61 2.40 7.12
C VAL A 9 -3.92 3.27 8.16
N THR A 10 -4.41 3.25 9.38
CA THR A 10 -3.71 3.84 10.53
C THR A 10 -3.04 2.71 11.30
N ALA A 11 -1.75 2.83 11.55
CA ALA A 11 -0.95 1.75 12.13
C ALA A 11 0.25 2.25 12.93
N ASN A 12 0.73 1.44 13.86
CA ASN A 12 1.90 1.72 14.68
C ASN A 12 3.19 1.22 13.98
N TYR A 13 4.10 2.14 13.69
CA TYR A 13 5.42 1.91 13.10
C TYR A 13 6.45 1.43 14.12
N ARG A 14 6.17 0.29 14.75
CA ARG A 14 7.10 -0.30 15.71
C ARG A 14 8.39 -0.79 15.05
N ASP A 15 8.30 -1.26 13.81
CA ASP A 15 9.42 -1.83 13.08
C ASP A 15 9.33 -1.55 11.57
N PRO A 16 10.47 -1.58 10.86
CA PRO A 16 10.50 -1.33 9.43
C PRO A 16 9.59 -2.24 8.61
N GLY A 17 9.27 -3.43 9.11
CA GLY A 17 8.49 -4.46 8.42
C GLY A 17 6.98 -4.20 8.33
N LEU A 18 6.47 -3.10 8.89
CA LEU A 18 5.03 -2.80 8.89
C LEU A 18 4.47 -2.74 7.45
N LEU A 19 5.16 -2.03 6.55
CA LEU A 19 4.68 -1.81 5.18
C LEU A 19 4.68 -3.11 4.38
N GLU A 20 5.65 -3.99 4.62
CA GLU A 20 5.75 -5.32 4.04
C GLU A 20 4.60 -6.21 4.50
N ARG A 21 4.22 -6.14 5.79
CA ARG A 21 3.06 -6.87 6.32
C ARG A 21 1.77 -6.39 5.67
N ILE A 22 1.57 -5.08 5.55
CA ILE A 22 0.42 -4.48 4.86
C ILE A 22 0.38 -4.96 3.39
N ALA A 23 1.49 -4.85 2.67
CA ALA A 23 1.56 -5.24 1.26
C ALA A 23 1.36 -6.76 1.06
N ALA A 24 1.97 -7.58 1.90
CA ALA A 24 1.85 -9.04 1.87
C ALA A 24 0.41 -9.49 2.14
N ASN A 25 -0.32 -8.77 3.01
CA ASN A 25 -1.72 -9.08 3.28
C ASN A 25 -2.60 -9.01 2.03
N PHE A 26 -2.36 -8.10 1.09
CA PHE A 26 -3.13 -8.04 -0.16
C PHE A 26 -2.65 -9.06 -1.18
N ARG A 27 -1.34 -9.25 -1.30
CA ARG A 27 -0.75 -10.21 -2.25
C ARG A 27 -1.19 -11.65 -1.98
N LYS A 28 -1.28 -12.08 -0.71
CA LYS A 28 -1.75 -13.45 -0.37
C LYS A 28 -3.18 -13.72 -0.85
N PHE A 29 -4.00 -12.67 -1.02
CA PHE A 29 -5.38 -12.74 -1.48
C PHE A 29 -5.55 -12.41 -2.97
N TRP A 30 -4.44 -12.28 -3.71
CA TRP A 30 -4.44 -11.95 -5.14
C TRP A 30 -5.09 -10.58 -5.44
N VAL A 31 -4.98 -9.65 -4.49
CA VAL A 31 -5.39 -8.26 -4.66
C VAL A 31 -4.17 -7.45 -5.05
N ASP A 32 -4.21 -6.82 -6.22
CA ASP A 32 -3.11 -5.98 -6.71
C ASP A 32 -3.07 -4.66 -5.93
N ILE A 33 -1.87 -4.21 -5.58
CA ILE A 33 -1.62 -2.86 -5.08
C ILE A 33 -1.07 -2.03 -6.23
N LYS A 34 -1.80 -1.00 -6.69
CA LYS A 34 -1.33 -0.14 -7.79
C LYS A 34 -0.32 0.89 -7.30
N TRP A 35 -0.54 1.43 -6.12
CA TRP A 35 0.36 2.36 -5.46
C TRP A 35 0.12 2.28 -3.94
N MET A 36 1.14 2.66 -3.20
CA MET A 36 1.14 2.74 -1.75
C MET A 36 1.97 3.97 -1.36
N ASN A 37 1.42 4.80 -0.48
CA ASN A 37 2.14 5.92 0.13
C ASN A 37 2.01 5.80 1.64
N ALA A 38 3.10 6.01 2.36
CA ALA A 38 3.13 5.95 3.82
C ALA A 38 3.70 7.26 4.35
N GLU A 39 2.99 7.86 5.29
CA GLU A 39 3.40 9.04 6.03
C GLU A 39 3.45 8.68 7.51
N CYS A 40 4.62 8.81 8.12
CA CYS A 40 4.84 8.41 9.51
C CYS A 40 5.34 9.62 10.31
N ASN A 41 4.85 9.77 11.53
CA ASN A 41 5.24 10.83 12.43
C ASN A 41 6.31 10.37 13.45
N ASP A 42 6.82 11.29 14.24
CA ASP A 42 7.83 11.03 15.28
C ASP A 42 7.30 10.18 16.45
N GLU A 43 5.98 9.96 16.52
CA GLU A 43 5.30 9.17 17.55
C GLU A 43 5.11 7.70 17.15
N ASN A 44 5.74 7.29 16.03
CA ASN A 44 5.58 5.97 15.41
C ASN A 44 4.13 5.68 14.97
N GLU A 45 3.34 6.69 14.64
CA GLU A 45 2.08 6.47 13.94
C GLU A 45 2.30 6.66 12.44
N CYS A 46 1.91 5.68 11.65
CA CYS A 46 1.87 5.78 10.20
C CYS A 46 0.43 5.82 9.70
N THR A 47 0.20 6.72 8.75
CA THR A 47 -0.94 6.67 7.85
C THR A 47 -0.47 6.13 6.49
N VAL A 48 -1.07 5.02 6.06
CA VAL A 48 -0.75 4.40 4.76
C VAL A 48 -1.96 4.47 3.85
N TYR A 49 -1.79 5.09 2.69
CA TYR A 49 -2.79 5.12 1.63
C TYR A 49 -2.44 4.07 0.58
N LEU A 50 -3.41 3.24 0.19
CA LEU A 50 -3.24 2.22 -0.85
C LEU A 50 -4.36 2.30 -1.88
N SER A 51 -4.00 2.13 -3.15
CA SER A 51 -4.95 1.75 -4.20
C SER A 51 -4.90 0.26 -4.46
N LEU A 52 -6.05 -0.37 -4.32
CA LEU A 52 -6.28 -1.79 -4.45
C LEU A 52 -7.12 -2.07 -5.70
N TYR A 53 -6.71 -3.11 -6.43
CA TYR A 53 -7.40 -3.56 -7.63
C TYR A 53 -7.51 -5.08 -7.63
N ASP A 54 -8.73 -5.58 -7.52
CA ASP A 54 -9.00 -7.02 -7.66
C ASP A 54 -9.10 -7.33 -9.16
N ARG A 55 -7.94 -7.45 -9.82
CA ARG A 55 -7.83 -7.67 -11.27
C ARG A 55 -8.65 -8.87 -11.73
N TYR A 56 -8.65 -9.93 -10.92
CA TYR A 56 -9.24 -11.22 -11.26
C TYR A 56 -10.69 -11.34 -10.76
N ASN A 57 -11.23 -10.31 -10.10
CA ASN A 57 -12.58 -10.27 -9.54
C ASN A 57 -12.91 -11.51 -8.68
N LEU A 58 -11.93 -11.97 -7.89
CA LEU A 58 -12.09 -13.17 -7.07
C LEU A 58 -12.98 -12.93 -5.85
N GLY A 59 -13.37 -11.68 -5.59
CA GLY A 59 -14.19 -11.30 -4.44
C GLY A 59 -13.39 -11.23 -3.14
N ASN A 60 -12.06 -11.32 -3.23
CA ASN A 60 -11.17 -11.40 -2.07
C ASN A 60 -10.87 -10.03 -1.45
N MET A 61 -11.23 -8.93 -2.10
CA MET A 61 -10.89 -7.59 -1.64
C MET A 61 -11.40 -7.29 -0.23
N ASN A 62 -12.68 -7.58 0.05
CA ASN A 62 -13.27 -7.33 1.36
C ASN A 62 -12.64 -8.24 2.44
N ILE A 63 -12.31 -9.49 2.09
CA ILE A 63 -11.63 -10.43 2.99
C ILE A 63 -10.22 -9.93 3.33
N ALA A 64 -9.50 -9.42 2.33
CA ALA A 64 -8.17 -8.85 2.53
C ALA A 64 -8.21 -7.64 3.46
N ILE A 65 -9.15 -6.72 3.24
CA ILE A 65 -9.36 -5.54 4.10
C ILE A 65 -9.69 -5.95 5.54
N MET A 66 -10.64 -6.88 5.71
CA MET A 66 -11.04 -7.37 7.03
C MET A 66 -9.91 -8.14 7.75
N THR A 67 -9.04 -8.81 7.00
CA THR A 67 -7.88 -9.49 7.57
C THR A 67 -6.83 -8.47 8.00
N LEU A 68 -6.62 -7.41 7.20
CA LEU A 68 -5.69 -6.35 7.55
C LEU A 68 -6.10 -5.66 8.84
N SER A 69 -7.39 -5.34 9.01
CA SER A 69 -7.91 -4.66 10.20
C SER A 69 -7.81 -5.47 11.49
N LYS A 70 -7.39 -6.74 11.40
CA LYS A 70 -7.12 -7.63 12.55
C LYS A 70 -5.62 -7.88 12.76
N THR A 71 -4.78 -7.26 11.94
CA THR A 71 -3.32 -7.44 12.02
C THR A 71 -2.79 -6.65 13.21
N VAL A 72 -1.83 -7.23 13.92
CA VAL A 72 -1.13 -6.54 15.01
C VAL A 72 -0.47 -5.27 14.45
N ASP A 73 -0.50 -4.20 15.23
CA ASP A 73 -0.01 -2.88 14.87
C ASP A 73 -0.86 -2.15 13.81
N VAL A 74 -1.97 -2.70 13.32
CA VAL A 74 -2.97 -1.98 12.54
C VAL A 74 -4.12 -1.56 13.44
N ASP A 75 -4.33 -0.26 13.59
CA ASP A 75 -5.36 0.29 14.47
C ASP A 75 -6.71 0.37 13.76
N ASN A 76 -6.71 0.83 12.51
CA ASN A 76 -7.93 0.89 11.68
C ASN A 76 -7.63 0.82 10.18
N VAL A 77 -8.65 0.43 9.42
CA VAL A 77 -8.65 0.46 7.96
C VAL A 77 -9.94 1.11 7.49
N GLU A 78 -9.83 2.22 6.78
CA GLU A 78 -10.93 3.00 6.24
C GLU A 78 -10.97 2.82 4.72
N VAL A 79 -12.15 2.52 4.16
CA VAL A 79 -12.36 2.53 2.71
C VAL A 79 -12.82 3.92 2.32
N LEU A 80 -12.09 4.58 1.42
CA LEU A 80 -12.39 5.93 1.00
C LEU A 80 -13.34 5.93 -0.21
N GLU A 81 -14.39 6.73 -0.12
CA GLU A 81 -15.30 7.04 -1.23
C GLU A 81 -15.00 8.45 -1.76
N ASP A 82 -15.32 8.73 -3.03
CA ASP A 82 -15.18 10.04 -3.68
C ASP A 82 -13.81 10.72 -3.52
N TYR A 83 -12.73 9.93 -3.57
CA TYR A 83 -11.37 10.43 -3.45
C TYR A 83 -10.85 11.05 -4.76
N ASN A 84 -9.94 12.01 -4.65
CA ASN A 84 -9.14 12.50 -5.78
C ASN A 84 -7.66 12.15 -5.56
N VAL A 85 -7.14 11.24 -6.39
CA VAL A 85 -5.74 10.86 -6.37
C VAL A 85 -5.01 11.66 -7.45
N ASN A 86 -4.20 12.62 -7.02
CA ASN A 86 -3.24 13.27 -7.90
C ASN A 86 -2.09 12.30 -8.19
N LYS A 87 -2.21 11.52 -9.27
CA LYS A 87 -1.14 10.61 -9.71
C LYS A 87 0.14 11.40 -9.96
N PHE A 88 1.21 11.05 -9.26
CA PHE A 88 2.53 11.55 -9.59
C PHE A 88 2.98 10.96 -10.93
N ASN A 89 3.36 11.81 -11.89
CA ASN A 89 3.94 11.38 -13.16
C ASN A 89 5.47 11.46 -13.04
N ILE A 90 6.13 10.30 -13.06
CA ILE A 90 7.60 10.24 -13.05
C ILE A 90 8.10 10.53 -14.46
N ASN A 91 8.49 11.79 -14.70
CA ASN A 91 9.10 12.21 -15.95
C ASN A 91 10.60 12.41 -15.71
N PHE A 92 11.41 11.40 -16.04
CA PHE A 92 12.85 11.41 -15.79
C PHE A 92 13.63 11.66 -17.09
N LYS A 93 14.66 12.51 -17.01
CA LYS A 93 15.56 12.81 -18.16
C LYS A 93 16.84 11.98 -18.14
N LYS A 94 17.29 11.57 -16.95
CA LYS A 94 18.47 10.74 -16.71
C LYS A 94 18.15 9.76 -15.59
N SER A 95 18.71 8.57 -15.67
CA SER A 95 18.61 7.53 -14.64
C SER A 95 20.02 7.03 -14.34
N GLU A 96 20.36 6.94 -13.06
CA GLU A 96 21.56 6.22 -12.59
C GLU A 96 21.17 4.77 -12.33
N LYS A 97 22.05 3.84 -12.70
CA LYS A 97 21.81 2.40 -12.53
C LYS A 97 22.85 1.83 -11.59
N TYR A 98 22.41 1.02 -10.63
CA TYR A 98 23.30 0.34 -9.69
C TYR A 98 23.16 -1.18 -9.87
N GLU A 99 24.28 -1.90 -9.92
CA GLU A 99 24.31 -3.37 -9.90
C GLU A 99 25.30 -3.82 -8.82
N TRP A 100 24.89 -4.76 -7.96
CA TRP A 100 25.71 -5.23 -6.83
C TRP A 100 26.25 -4.13 -5.90
N GLY A 101 25.54 -3.00 -5.81
CA GLY A 101 25.93 -1.86 -4.99
C GLY A 101 26.89 -0.87 -5.68
N GLU A 102 27.27 -1.11 -6.94
CA GLU A 102 28.13 -0.23 -7.72
C GLU A 102 27.33 0.53 -8.77
N LEU A 103 27.69 1.80 -9.04
CA LEU A 103 27.11 2.59 -10.13
C LEU A 103 27.60 2.02 -11.48
N VAL A 104 26.67 1.56 -12.31
CA VAL A 104 26.94 0.98 -13.63
C VAL A 104 26.23 1.83 -14.69
N GLY A 105 26.89 2.90 -15.16
CA GLY A 105 26.39 3.81 -16.18
C GLY A 105 26.77 5.27 -15.94
#